data_AF-A0A7K0LCL4-F1
#
_entry.id   AF-A0A7K0LCL4-F1
#
_cell.length_a   1.000
_cell.length_b   1.000
_cell.length_c   1.000
_cell.angle_alpha   90.00
_cell.angle_beta   90.00
_cell.angle_gamma   90.00
#
_symmetry.space_group_name_H-M   'P 1'
#
loop_
_entity.id
_entity.type
_entity.pdbx_description
1 polymer ?
#
loop_
_entity_poly.entity_id
_entity_poly.type
_entity_poly.pdbx_seq_one_letter_code
_entity_poly.pdbx_strand_id
1 'polypeptide(L)' 'MRYISTRGSAPELGFCDALLAGLATDGGLYVPQSWPRVTPLATSNYAHQAAHIMQAFVGDEIDAAVFSQLCDEAYSSF' A
#
# COMPACT_ATOMS: atom_id res chain seq x y z
N MET A 1 8.40 -2.72 -1.60
CA MET A 1 8.03 -2.84 -0.17
C MET A 1 7.83 -4.32 0.15
N ARG A 2 8.01 -4.76 1.41
CA ARG A 2 7.76 -6.16 1.81
C ARG A 2 6.73 -6.22 2.93
N TYR A 3 5.93 -7.28 2.93
CA TYR A 3 4.89 -7.55 3.91
C TYR A 3 5.16 -8.86 4.64
N ILE A 4 4.96 -8.86 5.95
CA ILE A 4 5.15 -10.00 6.85
C ILE A 4 3.84 -10.33 7.56
N SER A 5 3.66 -11.59 7.95
CA SER A 5 2.53 -11.97 8.81
C SER A 5 2.76 -11.52 10.25
N THR A 6 1.70 -11.06 10.91
CA THR A 6 1.69 -10.78 12.35
C THR A 6 1.96 -12.01 13.22
N ARG A 7 1.91 -13.23 12.67
CA ARG A 7 2.28 -14.49 13.35
C ARG A 7 3.67 -15.01 12.96
N GLY A 8 4.36 -14.34 12.04
CA GLY A 8 5.77 -14.55 11.72
C GLY A 8 6.11 -15.87 11.02
N SER A 9 5.13 -16.68 10.62
CA SER A 9 5.35 -18.02 10.05
C SER A 9 4.91 -18.13 8.58
N ALA A 10 4.25 -17.10 8.02
CA ALA A 10 3.95 -17.02 6.59
C ALA A 10 5.14 -16.43 5.79
N PRO A 11 5.23 -16.76 4.49
CA PRO A 11 6.22 -16.15 3.60
C PRO A 11 6.11 -14.62 3.58
N GLU A 12 7.25 -13.96 3.41
CA GLU A 12 7.22 -12.53 3.08
C GLU A 12 6.68 -12.34 1.67
N LEU A 13 5.80 -11.36 1.49
CA LEU A 13 5.16 -11.06 0.21
C LEU A 13 5.42 -9.63 -0.27
N GLY A 14 5.19 -9.42 -1.56
CA GLY A 14 5.02 -8.08 -2.13
C GLY A 14 3.66 -7.47 -1.77
N PHE A 15 3.46 -6.20 -2.11
CA PHE A 15 2.19 -5.49 -1.89
C PHE A 15 1.04 -6.17 -2.66
N CYS A 16 1.21 -6.41 -3.97
CA CYS A 16 0.19 -7.00 -4.81
C CYS A 16 -0.15 -8.43 -4.36
N ASP A 17 0.86 -9.22 -4.00
CA ASP A 17 0.66 -10.57 -3.48
C ASP A 17 -0.09 -10.57 -2.14
N ALA A 18 0.28 -9.66 -1.22
CA ALA A 18 -0.42 -9.53 0.06
C ALA A 18 -1.88 -9.08 -0.12
N LEU A 19 -2.13 -8.15 -1.06
CA LEU A 19 -3.47 -7.68 -1.41
C LEU A 19 -4.35 -8.81 -1.94
N LEU A 20 -3.82 -9.65 -2.83
CA LEU A 20 -4.54 -10.77 -3.44
C LEU A 20 -4.70 -11.96 -2.48
N ALA A 21 -3.72 -12.21 -1.61
CA ALA A 21 -3.81 -13.27 -0.61
C ALA A 21 -4.89 -12.98 0.44
N GLY A 22 -5.05 -11.70 0.82
CA GLY A 22 -5.98 -11.27 1.87
C GLY A 22 -5.52 -11.68 3.27
N LEU A 23 -5.62 -12.98 3.59
CA LEU A 23 -5.17 -13.55 4.87
C LEU A 23 -3.83 -14.28 4.69
N ALA A 24 -2.92 -14.13 5.66
CA ALA A 24 -1.67 -14.89 5.64
C ALA A 24 -1.92 -16.39 5.85
N THR A 25 -1.06 -17.24 5.29
CA THR A 25 -1.23 -18.72 5.33
C THR A 25 -1.14 -19.32 6.73
N ASP A 26 -0.56 -18.59 7.68
CA ASP A 26 -0.51 -18.94 9.11
C ASP A 26 -1.71 -18.40 9.92
N GLY A 27 -2.71 -17.83 9.24
CA GLY A 27 -3.89 -17.21 9.83
C GLY A 27 -3.63 -15.84 10.47
N GLY A 28 -2.46 -15.25 10.24
CA GLY A 28 -2.15 -13.87 10.60
C GLY A 28 -2.63 -12.86 9.55
N LEU A 29 -2.31 -11.58 9.79
CA LEU A 29 -2.57 -10.47 8.87
C LEU A 29 -1.24 -9.98 8.29
N TYR A 30 -1.23 -9.57 7.02
CA TYR A 30 -0.05 -8.95 6.43
C TYR A 30 0.08 -7.50 6.87
N VAL A 31 1.27 -7.14 7.34
CA VAL A 31 1.68 -5.77 7.71
C VAL A 31 3.02 -5.44 7.04
N PRO A 32 3.33 -4.17 6.75
CA PRO A 32 4.62 -3.83 6.16
C PRO A 32 5.76 -4.21 7.10
N GLN A 33 6.84 -4.77 6.56
CA GLN A 33 8.03 -5.14 7.31
C GLN A 33 8.66 -3.93 8.03
N SER A 34 8.51 -2.75 7.44
CA SER A 34 8.93 -1.47 8.03
C SER A 34 7.91 -0.39 7.74
N TRP A 35 7.65 0.49 8.71
CA TRP A 35 6.73 1.61 8.55
C TRP A 35 7.44 2.79 7.86
N PRO A 36 7.02 3.18 6.65
CA PRO A 36 7.62 4.32 5.96
C PRO A 36 7.28 5.62 6.68
N ARG A 37 8.24 6.55 6.69
CA ARG A 37 7.99 7.94 7.13
C ARG A 37 7.66 8.77 5.91
N VAL A 38 6.46 9.35 5.89
CA VAL A 38 5.99 10.18 4.78
C VAL A 38 5.64 11.57 5.31
N THR A 39 6.18 12.60 4.67
CA THR A 39 5.76 13.99 4.92
C THR A 39 4.60 14.32 3.99
N PRO A 40 3.48 14.85 4.51
CA PRO A 40 2.35 15.30 3.69
C PRO A 40 2.75 16.39 2.69
N LEU A 41 2.03 16.47 1.58
CA LEU A 41 2.20 17.51 0.59
C LEU A 41 1.50 18.78 1.07
N ALA A 42 2.19 19.92 1.01
CA ALA A 42 1.65 21.19 1.52
C ALA A 42 0.38 21.65 0.78
N THR A 43 0.29 21.37 -0.51
CA THR A 43 -0.84 21.73 -1.38
C THR A 43 -1.18 20.56 -2.28
N SER A 44 -2.20 19.78 -1.90
CA SER A 44 -2.71 18.67 -2.70
C SER A 44 -4.21 18.49 -2.47
N ASN A 45 -4.90 17.91 -3.45
CA ASN A 45 -6.26 17.41 -3.24
C ASN A 45 -6.21 16.08 -2.46
N TYR A 46 -7.37 15.59 -2.00
CA TYR A 46 -7.43 14.36 -1.20
C TYR A 46 -6.85 13.14 -1.94
N ALA A 47 -7.20 12.96 -3.21
CA ALA A 47 -6.77 11.81 -4.01
C ALA A 47 -5.26 11.78 -4.22
N HIS A 48 -4.65 12.92 -4.53
CA HIS A 48 -3.20 13.05 -4.70
C HIS A 48 -2.47 12.89 -3.37
N GLN A 49 -3.04 13.40 -2.27
CA GLN A 49 -2.46 13.18 -0.94
C GLN A 49 -2.50 11.70 -0.54
N ALA A 50 -3.60 11.01 -0.84
CA ALA A 50 -3.76 9.58 -0.60
C ALA A 50 -2.77 8.77 -1.44
N ALA A 51 -2.66 9.06 -2.74
CA ALA A 51 -1.69 8.43 -3.63
C ALA A 51 -0.26 8.60 -3.10
N HIS A 52 0.14 9.81 -2.71
CA HIS A 52 1.46 10.10 -2.15
C HIS A 52 1.77 9.30 -0.89
N ILE A 53 0.81 9.19 0.04
CA ILE A 53 1.00 8.44 1.28
C ILE A 53 1.05 6.94 1.01
N MET A 54 0.09 6.43 0.24
CA MET A 54 -0.06 5.01 -0.02
C MET A 54 1.05 4.45 -0.93
N GLN A 55 1.62 5.25 -1.83
CA GLN A 55 2.74 4.82 -2.68
C GLN A 55 3.93 4.30 -1.85
N ALA A 56 4.17 4.88 -0.66
CA ALA A 56 5.23 4.41 0.23
C ALA A 56 5.02 2.97 0.74
N PHE A 57 3.78 2.50 0.76
CA PHE A 57 3.39 1.14 1.13
C PHE A 57 3.34 0.21 -0.08
N VAL A 58 2.94 0.73 -1.24
CA VAL A 58 2.95 -0.02 -2.51
C VAL A 58 4.37 -0.31 -2.99
N GLY A 59 5.31 0.61 -2.76
CA GLY A 59 6.67 0.52 -3.29
C GLY A 59 6.67 0.63 -4.83
N ASP A 60 7.44 -0.22 -5.49
CA ASP A 60 7.63 -0.18 -6.94
C ASP A 60 6.74 -1.18 -7.71
N GLU A 61 5.81 -1.86 -7.02
CA GLU A 61 4.95 -2.89 -7.64
C GLU A 61 3.84 -2.31 -8.50
N ILE A 62 3.47 -1.06 -8.26
CA ILE A 62 2.56 -0.28 -9.11
C ILE A 62 3.25 1.05 -9.38
N ASP A 63 3.37 1.39 -10.67
CA ASP A 63 3.93 2.67 -11.09
C ASP A 63 3.17 3.85 -10.45
N ALA A 64 3.91 4.88 -10.05
CA ALA A 64 3.35 6.00 -9.30
C ALA A 64 2.31 6.80 -10.09
N ALA A 65 2.47 6.93 -11.42
CA ALA A 65 1.48 7.61 -12.24
C ALA A 65 0.20 6.78 -12.36
N VAL A 66 0.34 5.47 -12.53
CA VAL A 66 -0.79 4.53 -12.54
C VAL A 66 -1.53 4.56 -11.20
N PHE A 67 -0.81 4.50 -10.09
CA PHE A 67 -1.40 4.51 -8.76
C PHE A 67 -2.11 5.83 -8.45
N SER A 68 -1.54 6.96 -8.87
CA SER A 68 -2.20 8.27 -8.79
C SER A 68 -3.52 8.31 -9.55
N GLN A 69 -3.57 7.74 -10.75
CA GLN A 69 -4.80 7.66 -11.54
C GLN A 69 -5.86 6.79 -10.83
N LEU A 70 -5.47 5.65 -10.27
CA LEU A 70 -6.39 4.79 -9.52
C LEU A 70 -7.01 5.53 -8.31
N CYS A 71 -6.22 6.34 -7.60
CA CYS A 71 -6.74 7.17 -6.52
C CYS A 71 -7.69 8.25 -7.02
N ASP A 72 -7.36 8.95 -8.12
CA ASP A 72 -8.25 9.96 -8.72
C ASP A 72 -9.60 9.34 -9.11
N GLU A 73 -9.58 8.16 -9.73
CA GLU A 73 -10.80 7.42 -10.10
C GLU A 73 -11.59 6.98 -8.86
N ALA A 74 -10.93 6.39 -7.85
CA ALA A 74 -11.56 5.89 -6.63
C ALA A 74 -12.27 6.99 -5.83
N TYR A 75 -11.73 8.22 -5.85
CA TYR A 75 -12.31 9.36 -5.13
C TYR A 75 -13.17 10.28 -6.01
N SER A 76 -13.36 9.98 -7.29
CA SER A 76 -14.13 10.82 -8.22
C SER A 76 -15.63 10.94 -7.91
N SER A 77 -16.17 10.03 -7.09
CA SER A 77 -17.61 9.92 -6.79
C SER A 77 -18.01 10.44 -5.41
N PHE A 78 -17.12 11.13 -4.69
CA PHE A 78 -17.35 11.66 -3.35
C PHE A 78 -17.56 13.18 -3.35
#